data_AF-A0A0E3K3C8-F1
#
_entry.id   AF-A0A0E3K3C8-F1
#
_cell.length_a   1.000
_cell.length_b   1.000
_cell.length_c   1.000
_cell.angle_alpha   90.00
_cell.angle_beta   90.00
_cell.angle_gamma   90.00
#
_symmetry.space_group_name_H-M   'P 1'
#
loop_
_entity.id
_entity.type
_entity.pdbx_description
1 polymer ?
#
loop_
_entity_poly.entity_id
_entity_poly.type
_entity_poly.pdbx_seq_one_letter_code
_entity_poly.pdbx_strand_id
1 'polypeptide(L)'
;MNHKDYMRKIYKNFYDFITECSSKELEYFILDSKFTTFFNTKISEVIKEIENEGKSNIEATIIFSTKGEIALIDSYIVGRYLANSYKIYMERHYKQDSLNKIVKYIVNGNKKSKKDFLILSFSELNNTLKSMYSDIKCKKEIVDKYKQLYNLEKCEDSLCLILVAVILILEDICKFTRIEEEILIEAINCYLNKM
;
A
#
# COMPACT_ATOMS: atom_id res chain seq x y z
N MET A 1 27.52 -0.87 -11.83
CA MET A 1 27.04 -1.36 -10.51
C MET A 1 25.68 -2.01 -10.74
N ASN A 2 25.51 -3.29 -10.40
CA ASN A 2 24.29 -4.04 -10.74
C ASN A 2 23.13 -3.63 -9.83
N HIS A 3 21.96 -3.29 -10.40
CA HIS A 3 20.74 -2.89 -9.67
C HIS A 3 20.30 -3.90 -8.59
N LYS A 4 20.77 -5.16 -8.69
CA LYS A 4 20.57 -6.24 -7.72
C LYS A 4 21.06 -5.93 -6.29
N ASP A 5 22.09 -5.10 -6.15
CA ASP A 5 22.68 -4.74 -4.85
C ASP A 5 22.07 -3.48 -4.23
N TYR A 6 21.32 -2.68 -5.01
CA TYR A 6 20.81 -1.38 -4.56
C TYR A 6 19.60 -1.55 -3.63
N MET A 7 18.59 -2.33 -4.04
CA MET A 7 17.34 -2.48 -3.27
C MET A 7 17.51 -3.28 -1.96
N ARG A 8 18.47 -4.22 -1.92
CA ARG A 8 18.78 -5.03 -0.74
C ARG A 8 19.58 -4.26 0.33
N LYS A 9 20.15 -3.11 -0.03
CA LYS A 9 20.93 -2.23 0.87
C LYS A 9 20.10 -1.10 1.50
N ILE A 10 18.95 -0.74 0.91
CA ILE A 10 18.20 0.47 1.30
C ILE A 10 17.20 0.19 2.42
N TYR A 11 16.53 -0.96 2.41
CA TYR A 11 15.49 -1.29 3.39
C TYR A 11 15.94 -2.42 4.32
N LYS A 12 15.77 -2.25 5.64
CA LYS A 12 16.16 -3.27 6.63
C LYS A 12 15.29 -4.51 6.57
N ASN A 13 14.02 -4.35 6.20
CA ASN A 13 13.04 -5.44 6.09
C ASN A 13 11.92 -5.06 5.10
N PHE A 14 11.05 -6.02 4.77
CA PHE A 14 9.95 -5.79 3.82
C PHE A 14 8.87 -4.83 4.36
N TYR A 15 8.68 -4.75 5.67
CA TYR A 15 7.74 -3.80 6.28
C TYR A 15 8.18 -2.34 6.06
N ASP A 16 9.47 -2.05 6.23
CA ASP A 16 10.05 -0.73 5.95
C ASP A 16 9.92 -0.37 4.46
N PHE A 17 10.09 -1.37 3.58
CA PHE A 17 9.89 -1.19 2.15
C PHE A 17 8.43 -0.83 1.82
N ILE A 18 7.45 -1.59 2.35
CA ILE A 18 6.02 -1.30 2.13
C ILE A 18 5.66 0.08 2.66
N THR A 19 6.19 0.46 3.83
CA THR A 19 6.00 1.79 4.41
C THR A 19 6.43 2.86 3.42
N GLU A 20 7.68 2.79 2.96
CA GLU A 20 8.26 3.80 2.07
C GLU A 20 7.56 3.86 0.70
N CYS A 21 7.36 2.71 0.04
CA CYS A 21 6.77 2.70 -1.30
C CYS A 21 5.31 3.20 -1.25
N SER A 22 4.57 2.81 -0.22
CA SER A 22 3.18 3.26 -0.07
C SER A 22 3.10 4.75 0.22
N SER A 23 3.98 5.29 1.06
CA SER A 23 4.06 6.73 1.28
C SER A 23 4.33 7.50 -0.01
N LYS A 24 5.33 7.06 -0.79
CA LYS A 24 5.70 7.69 -2.05
C LYS A 24 4.60 7.63 -3.09
N GLU A 25 4.02 6.46 -3.32
CA GLU A 25 3.00 6.29 -4.34
C GLU A 25 1.71 7.05 -3.99
N LEU A 26 1.32 7.06 -2.71
CA LEU A 26 0.14 7.81 -2.27
C LEU A 26 0.37 9.33 -2.33
N GLU A 27 1.53 9.83 -1.89
CA GLU A 27 1.88 11.25 -2.00
C GLU A 27 2.02 11.71 -3.47
N TYR A 28 2.55 10.84 -4.32
CA TYR A 28 2.64 11.10 -5.75
C TYR A 28 1.26 11.17 -6.41
N PHE A 29 0.32 10.30 -6.03
CA PHE A 29 -0.95 10.12 -6.71
C PHE A 29 -2.08 11.02 -6.16
N ILE A 30 -2.16 11.16 -4.83
CA ILE A 30 -3.24 11.84 -4.11
C ILE A 30 -2.88 13.32 -3.92
N LEU A 31 -3.73 14.22 -4.43
CA LEU A 31 -3.57 15.67 -4.29
C LEU A 31 -4.24 16.21 -3.03
N ASP A 32 -5.38 15.62 -2.66
CA ASP A 32 -6.21 16.02 -1.52
C ASP A 32 -7.06 14.82 -1.09
N SER A 33 -7.41 14.72 0.19
CA SER A 33 -8.18 13.59 0.69
C SER A 33 -8.94 13.91 1.97
N LYS A 34 -10.04 13.19 2.20
CA LYS A 34 -10.75 13.15 3.47
C LYS A 34 -10.64 11.76 4.06
N PHE A 35 -10.37 11.71 5.35
CA PHE A 35 -10.25 10.46 6.09
C PHE A 35 -11.59 10.03 6.68
N THR A 36 -11.74 8.73 6.94
CA THR A 36 -12.88 8.20 7.68
C THR A 36 -12.74 8.46 9.18
N THR A 37 -13.86 8.47 9.91
CA THR A 37 -13.87 8.53 11.38
C THR A 37 -13.09 7.37 12.02
N PHE A 38 -13.17 6.19 11.39
CA PHE A 38 -12.43 5.01 11.82
C PHE A 38 -10.92 5.27 11.77
N PHE A 39 -10.43 5.79 10.65
CA PHE A 39 -9.01 6.10 10.48
C PHE A 39 -8.54 7.22 11.40
N ASN A 40 -9.32 8.30 11.54
CA ASN A 40 -9.04 9.38 12.49
C ASN A 40 -8.81 8.87 13.92
N THR A 41 -9.57 7.86 14.33
CA THR A 41 -9.43 7.26 15.67
C THR A 41 -8.17 6.39 15.75
N LYS A 42 -7.91 5.58 14.71
CA LYS A 42 -6.81 4.61 14.72
C LYS A 42 -5.43 5.21 14.54
N ILE A 43 -5.32 6.36 13.87
CA ILE A 43 -4.02 6.99 13.66
C ILE A 43 -3.36 7.44 14.97
N SER A 44 -4.15 7.76 15.98
CA SER A 44 -3.65 8.16 17.30
C SER A 44 -2.83 7.06 17.99
N GLU A 45 -3.14 5.79 17.71
CA GLU A 45 -2.36 4.64 18.20
C GLU A 45 -1.01 4.56 17.46
N VAL A 46 -1.01 4.71 16.14
CA VAL A 46 0.19 4.66 15.29
C VAL A 46 1.17 5.79 15.61
N ILE A 47 0.68 7.00 15.89
CA ILE A 47 1.53 8.14 16.28
C ILE A 47 2.34 7.79 17.54
N LYS A 48 1.64 7.29 18.57
CA LYS A 48 2.29 6.91 19.84
C LYS A 48 3.34 5.82 19.63
N GLU A 49 3.09 4.87 18.75
CA GLU A 49 4.08 3.84 18.39
C GLU A 49 5.32 4.46 17.74
N ILE A 50 5.15 5.40 16.80
CA ILE A 50 6.26 6.09 16.13
C ILE A 50 7.09 6.92 17.12
N GLU A 51 6.44 7.69 17.99
CA GLU A 51 7.09 8.50 19.03
C GLU A 51 7.94 7.63 19.98
N ASN A 52 7.40 6.47 20.39
CA ASN A 52 8.07 5.54 21.30
C ASN A 52 9.29 4.83 20.68
N GLU A 53 9.40 4.77 19.35
CA GLU A 53 10.56 4.18 18.66
C GLU A 53 11.79 5.09 18.60
N GLY A 54 11.74 6.28 19.19
CA GLY A 54 12.87 7.21 19.24
C GLY A 54 13.26 7.76 17.87
N LYS A 55 12.38 7.67 16.86
CA LYS A 55 12.52 8.40 15.59
C LYS A 55 12.12 9.86 15.79
N SER A 56 12.84 10.57 16.66
CA SER A 56 12.65 12.00 16.96
C SER A 56 12.93 12.94 15.77
N ASN A 57 13.39 12.40 14.63
CA ASN A 57 13.69 13.15 13.41
C ASN A 57 12.61 13.05 12.33
N ILE A 58 11.51 12.33 12.58
CA ILE A 58 10.32 12.46 11.74
C ILE A 58 9.47 13.49 12.46
N GLU A 59 9.47 14.73 11.98
CA GLU A 59 8.45 15.72 12.34
C GLU A 59 7.12 15.25 11.76
N ALA A 60 6.59 14.17 12.34
CA ALA A 60 5.33 13.54 12.01
C ALA A 60 4.23 14.59 12.20
N THR A 61 3.93 15.31 11.12
CA THR A 61 3.01 16.44 11.18
C THR A 61 1.61 15.92 10.93
N ILE A 62 0.77 15.98 11.96
CA ILE A 62 -0.67 15.86 11.82
C ILE A 62 -1.30 17.16 12.27
N ILE A 63 -2.04 17.76 11.37
CA ILE A 63 -2.84 18.95 11.66
C ILE A 63 -4.27 18.47 11.73
N PHE A 64 -4.94 18.75 12.84
CA PHE A 64 -6.37 18.51 12.99
C PHE A 64 -7.15 19.78 12.66
N SER A 65 -8.33 19.62 12.07
CA SER A 65 -9.30 20.70 11.92
C SER A 65 -9.88 21.08 13.28
N THR A 66 -10.60 22.21 13.33
CA THR A 66 -11.33 22.65 14.54
C THR A 66 -12.39 21.66 15.03
N LYS A 67 -12.75 20.65 14.21
CA LYS A 67 -13.68 19.57 14.55
C LYS A 67 -12.98 18.28 15.00
N GLY A 68 -11.65 18.28 15.11
CA GLY A 68 -10.87 17.10 15.51
C GLY A 68 -10.67 16.06 14.40
N GLU A 69 -10.96 16.41 13.13
CA GLU A 69 -10.70 15.56 11.97
C GLU A 69 -9.29 15.82 11.44
N ILE A 70 -8.61 14.83 10.86
CA ILE A 70 -7.31 15.05 10.22
C ILE A 70 -7.49 16.02 9.04
N ALA A 71 -6.80 17.15 9.09
CA ALA A 71 -6.72 18.15 8.02
C ALA A 71 -5.45 17.96 7.17
N LEU A 72 -4.33 17.56 7.79
CA LEU A 72 -3.09 17.23 7.11
C LEU A 72 -2.40 16.09 7.86
N ILE A 73 -1.79 15.17 7.13
CA ILE A 73 -1.04 14.04 7.70
C ILE A 73 0.18 13.75 6.83
N ASP A 74 1.31 13.52 7.48
CA ASP A 74 2.54 13.06 6.85
C ASP A 74 2.31 11.72 6.11
N SER A 75 2.73 11.64 4.85
CA SER A 75 2.61 10.46 3.99
C SER A 75 3.30 9.23 4.60
N TYR A 76 4.34 9.43 5.42
CA TYR A 76 5.01 8.38 6.18
C TYR A 76 4.08 7.69 7.17
N ILE A 77 3.23 8.44 7.88
CA ILE A 77 2.30 7.88 8.87
C ILE A 77 1.24 7.03 8.15
N VAL A 78 0.75 7.52 7.01
CA VAL A 78 -0.18 6.80 6.13
C VAL A 78 0.43 5.50 5.63
N GLY A 79 1.64 5.55 5.07
CA GLY A 79 2.35 4.37 4.58
C GLY A 79 2.64 3.36 5.70
N ARG A 80 2.93 3.85 6.92
CA ARG A 80 3.20 3.01 8.08
C ARG A 80 1.96 2.29 8.58
N TYR A 81 0.83 2.98 8.64
CA TYR A 81 -0.47 2.38 8.98
C TYR A 81 -0.79 1.25 8.00
N LEU A 82 -0.62 1.52 6.71
CA LEU A 82 -0.91 0.56 5.65
C LEU A 82 0.06 -0.64 5.68
N ALA A 83 1.36 -0.41 5.92
CA ALA A 83 2.34 -1.48 6.12
C ALA A 83 2.01 -2.36 7.34
N ASN A 84 1.46 -1.77 8.40
CA ASN A 84 1.06 -2.51 9.60
C ASN A 84 -0.16 -3.40 9.34
N SER A 85 -1.20 -2.85 8.70
CA SER A 85 -2.37 -3.62 8.27
C SER A 85 -1.95 -4.78 7.37
N TYR A 86 -1.14 -4.47 6.35
CA TYR A 86 -0.57 -5.43 5.42
C TYR A 86 0.19 -6.55 6.11
N LYS A 87 1.11 -6.20 7.03
CA LYS A 87 1.88 -7.17 7.79
C LYS A 87 0.97 -8.10 8.59
N ILE A 88 0.06 -7.56 9.39
CA ILE A 88 -0.84 -8.35 10.24
C ILE A 88 -1.68 -9.32 9.39
N TYR A 89 -2.22 -8.85 8.28
CA TYR A 89 -3.01 -9.67 7.37
C TYR A 89 -2.19 -10.82 6.76
N MET A 90 -1.03 -10.49 6.21
CA MET A 90 -0.17 -11.47 5.53
C MET A 90 0.37 -12.50 6.52
N GLU A 91 0.87 -12.08 7.68
CA GLU A 91 1.36 -13.00 8.71
C GLU A 91 0.23 -13.92 9.18
N ARG A 92 -1.00 -13.41 9.37
CA ARG A 92 -2.16 -14.26 9.69
C ARG A 92 -2.47 -15.29 8.60
N HIS A 93 -2.48 -14.87 7.34
CA HIS A 93 -2.81 -15.76 6.21
C HIS A 93 -1.77 -16.87 6.03
N TYR A 94 -0.49 -16.56 6.25
CA TYR A 94 0.62 -17.50 6.14
C TYR A 94 0.99 -18.14 7.50
N LYS A 95 -0.01 -18.40 8.35
CA LYS A 95 0.13 -19.17 9.60
C LYS A 95 1.17 -18.60 10.58
N GLN A 96 1.17 -17.27 10.74
CA GLN A 96 2.05 -16.50 11.62
C GLN A 96 3.54 -16.53 11.22
N ASP A 97 3.86 -16.92 9.98
CA ASP A 97 5.20 -16.71 9.45
C ASP A 97 5.49 -15.21 9.33
N SER A 98 6.69 -14.79 9.71
CA SER A 98 7.07 -13.38 9.64
C SER A 98 7.06 -12.87 8.19
N LEU A 99 6.72 -11.60 8.01
CA LEU A 99 6.56 -11.02 6.67
C LEU A 99 7.81 -11.20 5.77
N ASN A 100 9.01 -11.06 6.34
CA ASN A 100 10.28 -11.31 5.63
C ASN A 100 10.42 -12.78 5.19
N LYS A 101 9.98 -13.72 6.03
CA LYS A 101 10.02 -15.15 5.73
C LYS A 101 9.05 -15.47 4.59
N ILE A 102 7.82 -14.95 4.64
CA ILE A 102 6.82 -15.06 3.55
C ILE A 102 7.44 -14.61 2.23
N VAL A 103 7.97 -13.38 2.17
CA VAL A 103 8.55 -12.82 0.94
C VAL A 103 9.70 -13.68 0.42
N LYS A 104 10.57 -14.18 1.30
CA LYS A 104 11.66 -15.08 0.89
C LYS A 104 11.13 -16.37 0.24
N TYR A 105 10.02 -16.93 0.71
CA TYR A 105 9.39 -18.06 0.04
C TYR A 105 8.79 -17.69 -1.31
N ILE A 106 8.09 -16.55 -1.40
CA ILE A 106 7.45 -16.10 -2.63
C ILE A 106 8.46 -15.82 -3.74
N VAL A 107 9.58 -15.16 -3.43
CA VAL A 107 10.66 -14.89 -4.41
C VAL A 107 11.20 -16.17 -5.03
N ASN A 108 11.24 -17.28 -4.28
CA ASN A 108 11.70 -18.58 -4.75
C ASN A 108 10.54 -19.52 -5.15
N GLY A 109 9.31 -19.03 -5.11
CA GLY A 109 8.10 -19.80 -5.36
C GLY A 109 7.79 -19.93 -6.84
N ASN A 110 6.83 -20.81 -7.16
CA ASN A 110 6.32 -20.96 -8.51
C ASN A 110 5.33 -19.83 -8.87
N LYS A 111 4.93 -19.77 -10.16
CA LYS A 111 3.97 -18.77 -10.67
C LYS A 111 2.68 -18.70 -9.84
N LYS A 112 2.14 -19.86 -9.42
CA LYS A 112 0.92 -19.91 -8.60
C LYS A 112 1.12 -19.23 -7.25
N SER A 113 2.18 -19.56 -6.51
CA SER A 113 2.47 -18.94 -5.22
C SER A 113 2.67 -17.42 -5.31
N LYS A 114 3.37 -16.96 -6.36
CA LYS A 114 3.53 -15.52 -6.65
C LYS A 114 2.19 -14.84 -6.91
N LYS A 115 1.33 -15.45 -7.75
CA LYS A 115 0.00 -14.93 -8.06
C LYS A 115 -0.89 -14.88 -6.83
N ASP A 116 -0.94 -15.95 -6.04
CA ASP A 116 -1.74 -16.02 -4.82
C ASP A 116 -1.30 -14.95 -3.80
N PHE A 117 0.02 -14.74 -3.66
CA PHE A 117 0.57 -13.64 -2.87
C PHE A 117 0.06 -12.28 -3.36
N LEU A 118 0.16 -11.99 -4.67
CA LEU A 118 -0.30 -10.71 -5.22
C LEU A 118 -1.80 -10.48 -5.06
N ILE A 119 -2.63 -11.53 -5.18
CA ILE A 119 -4.08 -11.42 -4.94
C ILE A 119 -4.37 -11.04 -3.48
N LEU A 120 -3.66 -11.66 -2.53
CA LEU A 120 -3.78 -11.35 -1.11
C LEU A 120 -3.30 -9.92 -0.82
N SER A 121 -2.17 -9.54 -1.40
CA SER A 121 -1.63 -8.18 -1.32
C SER A 121 -2.63 -7.15 -1.84
N PHE A 122 -3.20 -7.39 -3.03
CA PHE A 122 -4.21 -6.52 -3.64
C PHE A 122 -5.42 -6.38 -2.70
N SER A 123 -5.95 -7.51 -2.24
CA SER A 123 -7.12 -7.55 -1.37
C SER A 123 -6.93 -6.72 -0.12
N GLU A 124 -5.81 -6.92 0.59
CA GLU A 124 -5.53 -6.21 1.81
C GLU A 124 -5.32 -4.71 1.57
N LEU A 125 -4.46 -4.34 0.62
CA LEU A 125 -4.20 -2.93 0.28
C LEU A 125 -5.50 -2.19 -0.08
N ASN A 126 -6.36 -2.81 -0.89
CA ASN A 126 -7.66 -2.25 -1.28
C ASN A 126 -8.57 -2.04 -0.07
N ASN A 127 -8.67 -3.05 0.81
CA ASN A 127 -9.50 -2.96 2.00
C ASN A 127 -8.99 -1.90 2.98
N THR A 128 -7.68 -1.84 3.19
CA THR A 128 -7.05 -0.83 4.06
C THR A 128 -7.32 0.57 3.51
N LEU A 129 -7.04 0.82 2.23
CA LEU A 129 -7.26 2.15 1.63
C LEU A 129 -8.74 2.57 1.65
N LYS A 130 -9.68 1.65 1.39
CA LYS A 130 -11.13 1.92 1.53
C LYS A 130 -11.53 2.27 2.96
N SER A 131 -10.88 1.67 3.95
CA SER A 131 -11.13 1.98 5.36
C SER A 131 -10.54 3.34 5.78
N MET A 132 -9.52 3.81 5.06
CA MET A 132 -8.81 5.06 5.36
C MET A 132 -9.54 6.28 4.81
N TYR A 133 -9.96 6.21 3.56
CA TYR A 133 -10.43 7.38 2.82
C TYR A 133 -11.94 7.37 2.62
N SER A 134 -12.58 8.50 2.95
CA SER A 134 -13.98 8.77 2.61
C SER A 134 -14.12 9.49 1.27
N ASP A 135 -13.10 10.25 0.87
CA ASP A 135 -13.02 10.98 -0.40
C ASP A 135 -11.56 11.21 -0.79
N ILE A 136 -11.24 11.17 -2.09
CA ILE A 136 -9.87 11.38 -2.60
C ILE A 136 -9.93 12.17 -3.91
N LYS A 137 -9.06 13.17 -4.05
CA LYS A 137 -8.76 13.82 -5.33
C LYS A 137 -7.36 13.40 -5.77
N CYS A 138 -7.25 12.93 -7.00
CA CYS A 138 -6.00 12.41 -7.55
C CYS A 138 -5.59 13.11 -8.84
N LYS A 139 -4.36 12.87 -9.29
CA LYS A 139 -3.86 13.27 -10.61
C LYS A 139 -4.59 12.52 -11.71
N LYS A 140 -5.39 13.25 -12.51
CA LYS A 140 -6.26 12.67 -13.53
C LYS A 140 -5.49 11.91 -14.61
N GLU A 141 -4.34 12.42 -15.03
CA GLU A 141 -3.53 11.74 -16.06
C GLU A 141 -3.08 10.34 -15.65
N ILE A 142 -2.86 10.11 -14.35
CA ILE A 142 -2.50 8.80 -13.81
C ILE A 142 -3.74 7.90 -13.83
N VAL A 143 -4.89 8.40 -13.37
CA VAL A 143 -6.15 7.64 -13.39
C VAL A 143 -6.48 7.18 -14.80
N ASP A 144 -6.44 8.09 -15.78
CA ASP A 144 -6.79 7.77 -17.17
C ASP A 144 -5.83 6.74 -17.78
N LYS A 145 -4.52 6.85 -17.50
CA LYS A 145 -3.51 5.87 -17.91
C LYS A 145 -3.82 4.48 -17.34
N TYR A 146 -4.07 4.36 -16.04
CA TYR A 146 -4.28 3.07 -15.39
C TYR A 146 -5.67 2.49 -15.67
N LYS A 147 -6.69 3.33 -15.92
CA LYS A 147 -8.00 2.89 -16.42
C LYS A 147 -7.84 2.10 -17.71
N GLN A 148 -7.07 2.63 -18.67
CA GLN A 148 -6.82 1.97 -19.96
C GLN A 148 -5.94 0.71 -19.82
N LEU A 149 -4.88 0.77 -19.01
CA LEU A 149 -3.94 -0.36 -18.87
C LEU A 149 -4.58 -1.58 -18.22
N TYR A 150 -5.50 -1.39 -17.28
CA TYR A 150 -6.10 -2.45 -16.48
C TYR A 150 -7.60 -2.65 -16.73
N ASN A 151 -8.16 -2.01 -17.76
CA ASN A 151 -9.58 -2.05 -18.12
C ASN A 151 -10.52 -1.70 -16.95
N LEU A 152 -10.20 -0.61 -16.23
CA LEU A 152 -10.98 -0.16 -15.07
C LEU A 152 -12.15 0.76 -15.46
N GLU A 153 -12.51 0.87 -16.75
CA GLU A 153 -13.53 1.82 -17.22
C GLU A 153 -14.93 1.52 -16.67
N LYS A 154 -15.17 0.28 -16.26
CA LYS A 154 -16.44 -0.17 -15.68
C LYS A 154 -16.51 0.00 -14.16
N CYS A 155 -15.41 0.35 -13.51
CA CYS A 155 -15.40 0.58 -12.07
C CYS A 155 -16.02 1.94 -11.75
N GLU A 156 -16.77 2.00 -10.64
CA GLU A 156 -17.20 3.28 -10.07
C GLU A 156 -15.99 4.19 -9.82
N ASP A 157 -16.14 5.50 -10.03
CA ASP A 157 -14.99 6.41 -10.01
C ASP A 157 -14.25 6.40 -8.67
N SER A 158 -14.97 6.43 -7.54
CA SER A 158 -14.35 6.38 -6.20
C SER A 158 -13.58 5.08 -5.97
N LEU A 159 -14.14 3.95 -6.41
CA LEU A 159 -13.47 2.66 -6.37
C LEU A 159 -12.24 2.63 -7.27
N CYS A 160 -12.35 3.20 -8.48
CA CYS A 160 -11.25 3.26 -9.44
C CYS A 160 -10.04 4.00 -8.86
N LEU A 161 -10.25 5.11 -8.13
CA LEU A 161 -9.13 5.83 -7.50
C LEU A 161 -8.37 4.95 -6.52
N ILE A 162 -9.09 4.19 -5.68
CA ILE A 162 -8.47 3.24 -4.75
C ILE A 162 -7.72 2.15 -5.51
N LEU A 163 -8.32 1.56 -6.54
CA LEU A 163 -7.69 0.51 -7.34
C LEU A 163 -6.39 0.99 -7.97
N VAL A 164 -6.35 2.22 -8.50
CA VAL A 164 -5.12 2.80 -9.08
C VAL A 164 -4.04 2.95 -8.00
N ALA A 165 -4.38 3.45 -6.81
CA ALA A 165 -3.43 3.54 -5.70
C ALA A 165 -2.86 2.16 -5.29
N VAL A 166 -3.71 1.14 -5.23
CA VAL A 166 -3.29 -0.25 -4.93
C VAL A 166 -2.34 -0.77 -6.01
N ILE A 167 -2.65 -0.55 -7.29
CA ILE A 167 -1.84 -1.03 -8.41
C ILE A 167 -0.45 -0.39 -8.38
N LEU A 168 -0.35 0.92 -8.15
CA LEU A 168 0.94 1.62 -8.02
C LEU A 168 1.84 0.97 -6.96
N ILE A 169 1.28 0.69 -5.77
CA ILE A 169 2.00 0.02 -4.69
C ILE A 169 2.39 -1.42 -5.08
N LEU A 170 1.51 -2.16 -5.76
CA LEU A 170 1.78 -3.52 -6.20
C LEU A 170 2.85 -3.60 -7.29
N GLU A 171 2.92 -2.62 -8.20
CA GLU A 171 4.00 -2.54 -9.19
C GLU A 171 5.35 -2.44 -8.49
N ASP A 172 5.46 -1.64 -7.43
CA ASP A 172 6.67 -1.53 -6.64
C ASP A 172 6.99 -2.80 -5.85
N ILE A 173 5.98 -3.46 -5.28
CA ILE A 173 6.14 -4.80 -4.67
C ILE A 173 6.68 -5.79 -5.69
N CYS A 174 6.17 -5.80 -6.92
CA CYS A 174 6.62 -6.68 -7.99
C CYS A 174 8.07 -6.38 -8.38
N LYS A 175 8.45 -5.11 -8.52
CA LYS A 175 9.84 -4.69 -8.78
C LYS A 175 10.79 -5.16 -7.67
N PHE A 176 10.39 -5.01 -6.40
CA PHE A 176 11.20 -5.42 -5.26
C PHE A 176 11.37 -6.94 -5.21
N THR A 177 10.28 -7.69 -5.40
CA THR A 177 10.24 -9.15 -5.32
C THR A 177 10.66 -9.85 -6.61
N ARG A 178 10.83 -9.10 -7.70
CA ARG A 178 11.07 -9.60 -9.06
C ARG A 178 9.99 -10.57 -9.54
N ILE A 179 8.75 -10.29 -9.17
CA ILE A 179 7.60 -10.97 -9.77
C ILE A 179 7.36 -10.34 -11.14
N GLU A 180 7.18 -11.21 -12.14
CA GLU A 180 6.99 -10.84 -13.53
C GLU A 180 5.66 -10.09 -13.73
N GLU A 181 5.67 -9.06 -14.58
CA GLU A 181 4.51 -8.19 -14.84
C GLU A 181 3.27 -8.98 -15.32
N GLU A 182 3.47 -10.03 -16.10
CA GLU A 182 2.41 -10.95 -16.53
C GLU A 182 1.63 -11.53 -15.32
N ILE A 183 2.34 -11.89 -14.25
CA ILE A 183 1.73 -12.45 -13.04
C ILE A 183 0.94 -11.37 -12.29
N LEU A 184 1.43 -10.13 -12.29
CA LEU A 184 0.69 -8.99 -11.73
C LEU A 184 -0.62 -8.77 -12.48
N ILE A 185 -0.58 -8.70 -13.81
CA ILE A 185 -1.77 -8.54 -14.65
C ILE A 185 -2.77 -9.68 -14.40
N GLU A 186 -2.30 -10.93 -14.35
CA GLU A 186 -3.15 -12.08 -14.02
C GLU A 186 -3.80 -11.96 -12.62
N ALA A 187 -3.03 -11.51 -11.62
CA ALA A 187 -3.53 -11.34 -10.26
C ALA A 187 -4.60 -10.24 -10.18
N ILE A 188 -4.36 -9.10 -10.84
CA ILE A 188 -5.31 -7.98 -10.90
C ILE A 188 -6.60 -8.42 -11.58
N ASN A 189 -6.52 -9.04 -12.76
CA ASN A 189 -7.70 -9.54 -13.46
C ASN A 189 -8.47 -10.58 -12.65
N CYS A 190 -7.77 -11.45 -11.92
CA CYS A 190 -8.41 -12.43 -11.03
C CYS A 190 -9.15 -11.77 -9.88
N TYR A 191 -8.62 -10.67 -9.34
CA TYR A 191 -9.27 -9.90 -8.28
C TYR A 191 -10.50 -9.15 -8.81
N LEU A 192 -10.36 -8.44 -9.93
CA LEU A 192 -11.44 -7.67 -10.54
C LEU A 192 -12.63 -8.54 -10.95
N ASN A 193 -12.40 -9.76 -11.44
CA ASN A 193 -13.48 -10.70 -11.80
C ASN A 193 -14.25 -11.27 -10.60
N LYS A 194 -13.77 -11.07 -9.37
CA LYS A 194 -14.43 -11.52 -8.14
C LYS A 194 -15.19 -10.39 -7.43
N MET A 195 -15.01 -9.16 -7.88
CA MET A 195 -15.74 -7.98 -7.38
C MET A 195 -17.10 -7.87 -8.06
#